data_AF-A0A3S0ESV6-F1
#
_entry.id   AF-A0A3S0ESV6-F1
#
_cell.length_a   1.000
_cell.length_b   1.000
_cell.length_c   1.000
_cell.angle_alpha   90.00
_cell.angle_beta   90.00
_cell.angle_gamma   90.00
#
_symmetry.space_group_name_H-M   'P 1'
#
loop_
_entity.id
_entity.type
_entity.pdbx_description
1 polymer ?
#
loop_
_entity_poly.entity_id
_entity_poly.type
_entity_poly.pdbx_seq_one_letter_code
_entity_poly.pdbx_strand_id
1 'polypeptide(L)' 'MEMLSRKFSAPRSADVRQWKKVQFLVAHGFRFHTVYCTTESGGARSVRYPATLDEAKDFVVAFRDQARPAP' A
#
# COMPACT_ATOMS: atom_id res chain seq x y z
N MET A 1 -17.02 5.11 -5.79
CA MET A 1 -15.88 6.03 -5.58
C MET A 1 -14.96 5.39 -4.56
N GLU A 2 -13.79 4.91 -4.96
CA GLU A 2 -12.83 4.33 -4.02
C GLU A 2 -12.04 5.45 -3.34
N MET A 3 -12.18 5.57 -2.02
CA MET A 3 -11.49 6.59 -1.24
C MET A 3 -10.04 6.15 -0.97
N LEU A 4 -9.10 6.76 -1.67
CA LEU A 4 -7.68 6.70 -1.34
C LEU A 4 -7.39 7.64 -0.15
N SER A 5 -6.34 7.34 0.60
CA SER A 5 -5.97 8.16 1.76
C SER A 5 -5.70 9.62 1.35
N ARG A 6 -6.11 10.59 2.19
CA ARG A 6 -5.91 12.04 1.95
C ARG A 6 -4.45 12.49 1.73
N LYS A 7 -3.48 11.63 2.06
CA LYS A 7 -2.04 11.87 1.85
C LYS A 7 -1.52 11.28 0.54
N PHE A 8 -2.39 10.61 -0.23
CA PHE A 8 -2.02 10.03 -1.51
C PHE A 8 -1.99 11.13 -2.57
N SER A 9 -0.78 11.50 -2.99
CA SER A 9 -0.59 12.31 -4.19
C SER A 9 -0.64 11.40 -5.40
N ALA A 10 -1.69 11.55 -6.21
CA ALA A 10 -1.79 10.80 -7.46
C ALA A 10 -0.56 11.11 -8.34
N PRO A 11 0.13 10.08 -8.85
CA PRO A 11 1.23 10.28 -9.78
C PRO A 11 0.70 10.89 -11.10
N ARG A 12 1.60 11.50 -11.88
CA ARG A 12 1.24 12.00 -13.22
C ARG A 12 0.58 10.88 -14.02
N SER A 13 -0.44 11.21 -14.80
CA SER A 13 -1.16 10.24 -15.64
C SER A 13 -0.23 9.52 -16.63
N ALA A 14 0.86 10.16 -17.05
CA ALA A 14 1.88 9.57 -17.91
C ALA A 14 2.75 8.50 -17.22
N ASP A 15 2.79 8.47 -15.88
CA ASP A 15 3.59 7.51 -15.10
C ASP A 15 2.85 6.18 -14.94
N VAL A 16 2.70 5.44 -16.05
CA VAL A 16 2.04 4.13 -16.09
C VAL A 16 2.65 3.16 -15.07
N ARG A 17 3.96 3.26 -14.79
CA ARG A 17 4.62 2.42 -13.78
C ARG A 17 4.09 2.68 -12.37
N GLN A 18 3.88 3.95 -12.01
CA GLN A 18 3.32 4.31 -10.72
C GLN A 18 1.84 3.90 -10.64
N TRP A 19 1.09 4.11 -11.72
CA TRP A 19 -0.31 3.68 -11.79
C TRP A 19 -0.48 2.16 -11.65
N LYS A 20 0.37 1.36 -12.32
CA LYS A 20 0.36 -0.10 -12.16
C LYS A 20 0.60 -0.52 -10.71
N LYS A 21 1.52 0.15 -10.01
CA LYS A 21 1.77 -0.11 -8.58
C LYS A 21 0.56 0.25 -7.73
N VAL A 22 -0.04 1.42 -7.96
CA VAL A 22 -1.25 1.88 -7.26
C VAL A 22 -2.39 0.90 -7.47
N GLN A 23 -2.68 0.52 -8.71
CA GLN A 23 -3.70 -0.49 -9.03
C GLN A 23 -3.41 -1.82 -8.35
N PHE A 24 -2.16 -2.27 -8.36
CA PHE A 24 -1.77 -3.52 -7.72
C PHE A 24 -2.04 -3.48 -6.21
N LEU A 25 -1.56 -2.44 -5.52
CA LEU A 25 -1.81 -2.26 -4.09
C LEU A 25 -3.32 -2.22 -3.77
N VAL A 26 -4.08 -1.43 -4.53
CA VAL A 26 -5.53 -1.28 -4.32
C VAL A 26 -6.28 -2.58 -4.58
N ALA A 27 -5.94 -3.31 -5.64
CA ALA A 27 -6.52 -4.62 -5.96
C ALA A 27 -6.26 -5.65 -4.86
N HIS A 28 -5.11 -5.54 -4.18
CA HIS A 28 -4.77 -6.36 -3.02
C HIS A 28 -5.33 -5.82 -1.69
N GLY A 29 -6.12 -4.75 -1.69
CA GLY A 29 -6.76 -4.19 -0.48
C GLY A 29 -5.96 -3.09 0.24
N PHE A 30 -4.80 -2.70 -0.30
CA PHE A 30 -3.96 -1.63 0.24
C PHE A 30 -4.26 -0.28 -0.40
N ARG A 31 -4.94 0.59 0.35
CA ARG A 31 -5.42 1.91 -0.13
C ARG A 31 -4.59 3.09 0.39
N PHE A 32 -3.27 2.91 0.45
CA PHE A 32 -2.32 3.90 1.00
C PHE A 32 -2.63 4.33 2.45
N HIS A 33 -3.34 3.49 3.20
CA HIS A 33 -3.53 3.67 4.65
C HIS A 33 -2.25 3.34 5.39
N THR A 34 -2.06 3.88 6.58
CA THR A 34 -0.90 3.53 7.41
C THR A 34 -0.93 2.03 7.73
N VAL A 35 0.12 1.32 7.32
CA VAL A 35 0.37 -0.08 7.66
C VAL A 35 1.32 -0.09 8.83
N TYR A 36 1.07 -0.93 9.82
CA TYR A 36 1.86 -0.99 11.05
C TYR A 36 2.60 -2.32 11.12
N CYS A 37 3.93 -2.30 11.17
CA CYS A 37 4.70 -3.50 11.42
C CYS A 37 4.89 -3.61 12.94
N THR A 38 4.39 -4.71 13.52
CA THR A 38 4.66 -5.08 14.90
C THR A 38 6.13 -5.43 15.04
N THR A 39 6.83 -4.70 15.90
CA THR A 39 8.21 -5.00 16.27
C THR A 39 8.22 -6.02 17.41
N GLU A 40 9.30 -6.78 17.54
CA GLU A 40 9.46 -7.75 18.64
C GLU A 40 9.33 -7.12 20.04
N SER A 41 9.58 -5.82 20.19
CA SER A 41 9.36 -5.10 21.46
C SER A 41 7.89 -4.73 21.74
N GLY A 42 6.93 -5.25 20.97
CA GLY A 42 5.50 -4.95 21.15
C GLY A 42 5.08 -3.56 20.63
N GLY A 43 5.96 -2.87 19.91
CA GLY A 43 5.67 -1.58 19.28
C GLY A 43 5.07 -1.75 17.88
N ALA A 44 4.22 -0.83 17.46
CA ALA A 44 3.71 -0.76 16.09
C ALA A 44 4.42 0.38 15.34
N ARG A 45 5.28 0.06 14.36
CA ARG A 45 5.94 1.07 13.52
C ARG A 45 5.19 1.28 12.22
N SER A 46 4.99 2.52 11.80
CA SER A 46 4.43 2.81 10.49
C SER A 46 5.40 2.38 9.38
N VAL A 47 4.93 1.56 8.46
CA VAL A 47 5.71 1.09 7.32
C VAL A 47 5.51 2.04 6.16
N ARG A 48 6.60 2.38 5.48
CA ARG A 48 6.52 3.17 4.24
C ARG A 48 6.03 2.29 3.11
N TYR A 49 5.21 2.88 2.24
CA TYR A 49 4.81 2.18 1.03
C TYR A 49 5.99 1.98 0.09
N PRO A 50 5.99 0.86 -0.64
CA PRO A 50 7.02 0.56 -1.61
C PRO A 50 7.07 1.60 -2.74
N ALA A 51 8.28 1.91 -3.19
CA ALA A 51 8.50 2.86 -4.27
C ALA A 51 8.26 2.19 -5.64
N THR A 52 8.61 0.91 -5.76
CA THR A 52 8.52 0.13 -7.00
C THR A 52 7.41 -0.92 -6.97
N LEU A 53 7.07 -1.44 -8.15
CA LEU A 53 6.08 -2.52 -8.29
C LEU A 53 6.60 -3.85 -7.72
N ASP A 54 7.92 -4.05 -7.76
CA ASP A 54 8.52 -5.28 -7.24
C ASP A 54 8.45 -5.33 -5.71
N GLU A 55 8.88 -4.24 -5.05
CA GLU A 55 8.69 -4.08 -3.60
C GLU A 55 7.20 -4.10 -3.21
N ALA A 56 6.30 -3.66 -4.09
CA ALA A 56 4.86 -3.76 -3.83
C ALA A 56 4.36 -5.19 -3.75
N LYS A 57 4.92 -6.11 -4.56
CA LYS A 57 4.58 -7.54 -4.47
C LYS A 57 5.03 -8.14 -3.15
N ASP A 58 6.26 -7.83 -2.73
CA ASP A 58 6.78 -8.31 -1.45
C ASP A 58 5.96 -7.74 -0.28
N PHE A 59 5.64 -6.44 -0.34
CA PHE A 59 4.83 -5.77 0.67
C PHE A 59 3.42 -6.37 0.81
N VAL A 60 2.72 -6.63 -0.30
CA VAL A 60 1.37 -7.21 -0.20
C VAL A 60 1.39 -8.61 0.38
N VAL A 61 2.46 -9.38 0.16
CA VAL A 61 2.64 -10.71 0.75
C VAL A 61 2.96 -10.60 2.24
N ALA A 62 3.90 -9.73 2.60
CA ALA A 62 4.32 -9.50 3.98
C ALA A 62 3.20 -8.95 4.87
N PHE A 63 2.36 -8.06 4.33
CA PHE A 63 1.31 -7.36 5.07
C PHE A 63 -0.11 -7.80 4.71
N ARG A 64 -0.29 -8.94 4.02
CA ARG A 64 -1.60 -9.41 3.53
C ARG A 64 -2.69 -9.42 4.60
N ASP A 65 -2.32 -9.62 5.86
CA ASP A 65 -3.21 -9.66 7.02
C ASP A 65 -3.80 -8.28 7.34
N GLN A 66 -3.05 -7.22 7.04
CA GLN A 66 -3.49 -5.84 7.18
C GLN A 66 -4.14 -5.29 5.90
N ALA A 67 -4.20 -6.08 4.83
CA ALA A 67 -4.99 -5.71 3.68
C ALA A 67 -6.45 -5.58 4.12
N ARG A 68 -7.07 -4.45 3.82
CA ARG A 68 -8.49 -4.26 4.13
C ARG A 68 -9.29 -4.70 2.90
N PRO A 69 -9.82 -5.94 2.83
CA PRO A 69 -10.74 -6.29 1.76
C PRO A 69 -11.92 -5.29 1.79
N ALA A 70 -12.40 -4.91 0.61
CA ALA A 70 -13.64 -4.14 0.54
C ALA A 70 -14.76 -4.98 1.18
N PRO A 71 -15.67 -4.37 1.95
CA PRO A 71 -16.89 -5.05 2.41
C PRO A 71 -17.76 -5.49 1.23
#